data_AF-A0A9P6JIL1-F1
#
_entry.id   AF-A0A9P6JIL1-F1
#
_cell.length_a   1.000
_cell.length_b   1.000
_cell.length_c   1.000
_cell.angle_alpha   90.00
_cell.angle_beta   90.00
_cell.angle_gamma   90.00
#
_symmetry.space_group_name_H-M   'P 1'
#
loop_
_entity.id
_entity.type
_entity.pdbx_description
1 polymer ?
#
loop_
_entity_poly.entity_id
_entity_poly.type
_entity_poly.pdbx_seq_one_letter_code
_entity_poly.pdbx_strand_id
1 'polypeptide(L)' 'IFAGPDGQMYVWKIGLDKCKLFVKDTETPIATFHREYLGVLSPAQTASLEIYPQGEHMVDDIITTFIYMERLRTEKARA' A
#
# COMPACT_ATOMS: atom_id res chain seq x y z
N ILE A 1 -1.84 -11.37 1.93
CA ILE A 1 -2.28 -11.80 0.57
C ILE A 1 -3.79 -11.90 0.64
N PHE A 2 -4.50 -11.46 -0.40
CA PHE A 2 -5.96 -11.59 -0.50
C PHE A 2 -6.38 -11.83 -1.96
N ALA A 3 -7.59 -12.34 -2.17
CA ALA A 3 -8.21 -12.45 -3.48
C ALA A 3 -9.06 -11.20 -3.74
N GLY A 4 -8.86 -10.54 -4.87
CA GLY A 4 -9.67 -9.40 -5.27
C GLY A 4 -11.01 -9.81 -5.92
N PRO A 5 -11.89 -8.83 -6.21
CA PRO A 5 -13.20 -9.09 -6.81
C PRO A 5 -13.12 -9.62 -8.26
N ASP A 6 -11.96 -9.47 -8.89
CA ASP A 6 -11.62 -9.99 -10.22
C ASP A 6 -11.08 -11.42 -10.21
N GLY A 7 -11.01 -12.06 -9.03
CA GLY A 7 -10.45 -13.40 -8.86
C GLY A 7 -8.91 -13.45 -8.92
N GLN A 8 -8.23 -12.30 -9.02
CA GLN A 8 -6.78 -12.22 -9.00
C GLN A 8 -6.25 -12.17 -7.55
N MET A 9 -5.04 -12.69 -7.35
CA MET A 9 -4.39 -12.68 -6.04
C MET A 9 -3.48 -11.48 -5.89
N TYR A 10 -3.59 -10.79 -4.75
CA TYR A 10 -2.86 -9.57 -4.44
C TYR A 10 -1.99 -9.73 -3.19
N VAL A 11 -0.81 -9.10 -3.20
CA VAL A 11 0.16 -9.16 -2.11
C VAL A 11 0.62 -7.77 -1.69
N TRP A 12 0.44 -7.49 -0.40
CA TRP A 12 1.06 -6.34 0.26
C TRP A 12 2.50 -6.69 0.65
N LYS A 13 3.46 -5.89 0.16
CA LYS A 13 4.85 -5.89 0.62
C LYS A 13 5.01 -4.76 1.64
N ILE A 14 5.33 -5.11 2.88
CA ILE A 14 5.58 -4.16 3.97
C ILE A 14 7.09 -3.89 4.03
N GLY A 15 7.50 -2.67 3.71
CA GLY A 15 8.85 -2.17 3.92
C GLY A 15 9.01 -1.43 5.25
N LEU A 16 10.21 -0.92 5.52
CA LEU A 16 10.50 -0.11 6.71
C LEU A 16 9.66 1.18 6.73
N ASP A 17 9.56 1.83 5.58
CA ASP A 17 8.98 3.15 5.40
C ASP A 17 7.61 3.14 4.69
N LYS A 18 7.24 2.07 3.98
CA LYS A 18 6.04 2.06 3.13
C LYS A 18 5.40 0.69 2.96
N CYS A 19 4.10 0.71 2.70
CA CYS A 19 3.32 -0.43 2.24
C CYS A 19 3.07 -0.30 0.73
N LYS A 20 3.25 -1.40 -0.01
CA LYS A 20 3.01 -1.47 -1.46
C LYS A 20 2.19 -2.69 -1.81
N LEU A 21 1.20 -2.55 -2.68
CA LEU A 21 0.33 -3.62 -3.15
C LEU A 21 0.68 -3.99 -4.58
N PHE A 22 0.72 -5.28 -4.85
CA PHE A 22 1.01 -5.83 -6.17
C PHE A 22 0.07 -6.97 -6.54
N VAL A 23 -0.12 -7.20 -7.84
CA VAL A 23 -0.56 -8.50 -8.35
C VAL A 23 0.48 -9.54 -7.97
N LYS A 24 0.05 -10.66 -7.39
CA LYS A 24 0.96 -11.67 -6.83
C LYS A 24 1.87 -12.29 -7.90
N ASP A 25 1.34 -12.57 -9.08
CA ASP A 25 2.05 -13.37 -10.09
C ASP A 25 2.90 -12.51 -11.04
N THR A 26 2.41 -11.31 -11.40
CA THR A 26 3.09 -10.41 -12.34
C THR A 26 3.92 -9.32 -11.66
N GLU A 27 3.79 -9.17 -10.34
CA GLU A 27 4.33 -8.04 -9.57
C GLU A 27 3.93 -6.66 -10.13
N THR A 28 2.81 -6.57 -10.85
CA THR A 28 2.27 -5.29 -11.33
C THR A 28 1.84 -4.44 -10.12
N PRO A 29 2.28 -3.17 -10.02
CA PRO A 29 1.93 -2.32 -8.89
C PRO A 29 0.45 -1.92 -8.95
N ILE A 30 -0.22 -1.96 -7.80
CA ILE A 30 -1.64 -1.65 -7.64
C ILE A 30 -1.85 -0.44 -6.73
N ALA A 31 -1.09 -0.36 -5.62
CA ALA A 31 -1.12 0.81 -4.76
C ALA A 31 0.23 1.01 -4.04
N THR A 32 0.57 2.26 -3.74
CA THR A 32 1.75 2.64 -2.96
C THR A 32 1.35 3.63 -1.88
N PHE A 33 1.68 3.33 -0.63
CA PHE A 33 1.58 4.31 0.45
C PHE A 33 2.84 5.16 0.50
N HIS A 34 2.65 6.47 0.44
CA HIS A 34 3.67 7.49 0.63
C HIS A 34 3.48 8.11 2.01
N ARG A 35 4.49 7.98 2.88
CA ARG A 35 4.46 8.59 4.22
C ARG A 35 4.68 10.09 4.12
N GLU A 36 4.14 10.79 5.12
CA GLU A 36 4.47 12.19 5.34
C GLU A 36 5.99 12.37 5.55
N TYR A 37 6.55 13.41 4.95
CA TYR A 37 7.88 13.88 5.30
C TYR A 37 7.95 15.42 5.25
N LEU A 38 8.63 16.00 6.24
CA LEU A 38 8.67 17.46 6.50
C LEU A 38 9.59 18.24 5.55
N GLY A 39 10.25 17.52 4.64
CA GLY A 39 10.97 18.11 3.53
C GLY A 39 12.33 18.75 3.85
N VAL A 40 13.09 18.16 4.77
CA VAL A 40 14.45 18.63 5.10
C VAL A 40 15.45 18.40 3.96
N LEU A 41 15.31 17.28 3.23
CA LEU A 41 16.18 16.90 2.11
C LEU A 41 15.43 16.70 0.77
N SER A 42 14.11 16.84 0.78
CA SER A 42 13.19 16.62 -0.36
C SER A 42 11.95 17.52 -0.22
N PRO A 43 11.12 17.73 -1.24
CA PRO A 43 9.94 18.61 -1.11
C PRO A 43 8.89 18.00 -0.18
N ALA A 44 8.50 18.69 0.89
CA ALA A 44 7.54 18.16 1.88
C ALA A 44 6.29 17.56 1.23
N GLN A 45 5.82 16.44 1.76
CA GLN A 45 4.67 15.70 1.22
C GLN A 45 3.74 15.28 2.35
N THR A 46 2.43 15.46 2.14
CA THR A 46 1.37 14.89 2.98
C THR A 46 1.25 13.39 2.71
N ALA A 47 0.97 12.60 3.75
CA ALA A 47 0.72 11.17 3.59
C ALA A 47 -0.38 10.91 2.56
N SER A 48 -0.13 10.00 1.61
CA SER A 48 -1.07 9.66 0.56
C SER A 48 -1.00 8.18 0.20
N LEU A 49 -2.15 7.60 -0.14
CA LEU A 49 -2.22 6.26 -0.73
C LEU A 49 -2.49 6.44 -2.23
N GLU A 50 -1.46 6.23 -3.05
CA GLU A 50 -1.57 6.25 -4.51
C GLU A 50 -2.15 4.91 -4.97
N ILE A 51 -3.23 4.96 -5.75
CA ILE A 51 -3.85 3.79 -6.40
C ILE A 51 -3.60 3.95 -7.91
N TYR A 52 -2.98 2.95 -8.53
CA TYR A 52 -2.75 2.95 -9.98
C TYR A 52 -4.03 2.57 -10.73
N PRO A 53 -4.17 2.90 -12.04
CA PRO A 53 -5.39 2.61 -12.80
C PRO A 53 -5.85 1.15 -12.71
N GLN A 54 -4.92 0.21 -12.62
CA GLN A 54 -5.19 -1.22 -12.48
C GLN A 54 -5.84 -1.61 -11.14
N GLY A 55 -5.90 -0.71 -10.16
CA GLY A 55 -6.53 -0.94 -8.86
C GLY A 55 -7.85 -0.19 -8.65
N GLU A 56 -8.26 0.65 -9.61
CA GLU A 56 -9.45 1.51 -9.47
C GLU A 56 -10.76 0.70 -9.33
N HIS A 57 -10.80 -0.54 -9.80
CA HIS A 57 -11.98 -1.40 -9.69
C HIS A 57 -12.19 -2.01 -8.29
N MET A 58 -11.24 -1.83 -7.37
CA MET A 58 -11.25 -2.47 -6.04
C MET A 58 -10.77 -1.53 -4.93
N VAL A 59 -11.09 -0.23 -5.03
CA VAL A 59 -10.63 0.80 -4.10
C VAL A 59 -11.00 0.47 -2.64
N ASP A 60 -12.22 -0.04 -2.39
CA ASP A 60 -12.68 -0.39 -1.04
C ASP A 60 -11.83 -1.51 -0.41
N ASP A 61 -11.47 -2.54 -1.19
CA ASP A 61 -10.57 -3.62 -0.76
C ASP A 61 -9.17 -3.10 -0.47
N ILE A 62 -8.66 -2.21 -1.34
CA ILE A 62 -7.35 -1.59 -1.17
C ILE A 62 -7.31 -0.79 0.13
N ILE A 63 -8.29 0.08 0.39
CA ILE A 63 -8.34 0.92 1.60
C ILE A 63 -8.46 0.05 2.86
N THR A 64 -9.40 -0.90 2.86
CA THR A 64 -9.65 -1.77 4.01
C THR A 64 -8.41 -2.59 4.37
N THR A 65 -7.79 -3.22 3.38
CA THR A 65 -6.58 -4.03 3.61
C THR A 65 -5.36 -3.16 3.93
N PHE A 66 -5.26 -1.97 3.36
CA PHE A 66 -4.20 -1.00 3.66
C PHE A 66 -4.19 -0.62 5.15
N ILE A 67 -5.36 -0.28 5.72
CA ILE A 67 -5.46 0.11 7.15
C ILE A 67 -4.89 -0.99 8.05
N TYR A 68 -5.23 -2.25 7.76
CA TYR A 68 -4.71 -3.39 8.50
C TYR A 68 -3.19 -3.55 8.33
N MET A 69 -2.68 -3.44 7.11
CA MET A 69 -1.24 -3.62 6.84
C MET A 69 -0.39 -2.50 7.43
N GLU A 70 -0.85 -1.25 7.36
CA GLU A 70 -0.14 -0.10 7.93
C GLU A 70 -0.13 -0.14 9.46
N ARG A 71 -1.20 -0.65 10.09
CA ARG A 71 -1.22 -0.97 11.52
C ARG A 71 -0.15 -2.01 11.86
N LEU A 72 -0.10 -3.14 11.15
CA LEU A 72 0.91 -4.17 11.37
C LEU A 72 2.35 -3.65 11.18
N ARG A 73 2.59 -2.81 10.17
CA ARG A 73 3.89 -2.16 9.96
C ARG A 73 4.28 -1.31 11.17
N THR A 74 3.34 -0.51 11.67
CA THR A 74 3.57 0.38 12.81
C THR A 74 3.81 -0.39 14.11
N GLU A 75 3.08 -1.48 14.35
CA GLU A 75 3.29 -2.35 15.50
C GLU A 75 4.69 -3.00 15.46
N LYS A 76 5.13 -3.49 14.29
CA LYS A 76 6.48 -4.05 14.12
C LYS A 76 7.59 -3.02 14.32
N ALA A 77 7.37 -1.76 13.94
CA ALA A 77 8.37 -0.71 14.13
C ALA A 77 8.50 -0.24 15.60
N ARG A 78 7.55 -0.62 16.47
CA ARG A 78 7.56 -0.28 17.90
C ARG A 78 8.14 -1.39 18.78
N ALA A 79 8.26 -2.61 18.26
CA ALA A 79 8.87 -3.77 18.93
C ALA A 79 10.39 -3.78 18.71
#